data_AF-A0A2I0NQV5-F1
#
_entry.id   AF-A0A2I0NQV5-F1
#
_cell.length_a   1.000
_cell.length_b   1.000
_cell.length_c   1.000
_cell.angle_alpha   90.00
_cell.angle_beta   90.00
_cell.angle_gamma   90.00
#
_symmetry.space_group_name_H-M   'P 1'
#
loop_
_entity.id
_entity.type
_entity.pdbx_description
1 polymer ?
#
loop_
_entity_poly.entity_id
_entity_poly.type
_entity_poly.pdbx_seq_one_letter_code
_entity_poly.pdbx_strand_id
1 'polypeptide(L)'
;GYDVHIVASDGFETSVWSDDADRNHDWVVAMLVDDAPLDEKNFPLKFVGAGLEKKQMVGGIAMIKLFVPAAGETSQTDLIEPPTATVDLSDAQFSIIGSVDAVTGFTEESLRAMDVVTITAEHPKSGTADFEGVRLSELFELVGIKSGSTKLLITADDGFSAEVSLAEVKTCTDCLLGFTETPGKFKMVMPGLPSNTWVKGVVSIEVK
;
A
#
# COMPACT_ATOMS: atom_id res chain seq x y z
N GLY A 1 3.77 -14.66 18.61
CA GLY A 1 4.73 -13.60 18.30
C GLY A 1 4.09 -12.43 17.60
N TYR A 2 4.94 -11.52 17.14
CA TYR A 2 4.64 -10.38 16.28
C TYR A 2 5.71 -10.28 15.18
N ASP A 3 5.40 -9.56 14.10
CA ASP A 3 6.39 -9.29 13.05
C ASP A 3 7.43 -8.27 13.50
N VAL A 4 8.68 -8.53 13.16
CA VAL A 4 9.81 -7.62 13.31
C VAL A 4 10.31 -7.26 11.92
N HIS A 5 10.08 -6.02 11.51
CA HIS A 5 10.55 -5.52 10.22
C HIS A 5 11.91 -4.86 10.38
N ILE A 6 12.83 -5.19 9.48
CA ILE A 6 14.19 -4.70 9.42
C ILE A 6 14.33 -3.87 8.15
N VAL A 7 14.54 -2.57 8.32
CA VAL A 7 14.54 -1.58 7.24
C VAL A 7 15.95 -1.03 7.05
N ALA A 8 16.49 -1.19 5.85
CA ALA A 8 17.77 -0.64 5.44
C ALA A 8 17.65 0.82 4.97
N SER A 9 18.79 1.51 4.98
CA SER A 9 18.90 2.93 4.60
C SER A 9 18.64 3.17 3.10
N ASP A 10 18.74 2.12 2.27
CA ASP A 10 18.44 2.14 0.84
C ASP A 10 16.95 1.92 0.54
N GLY A 11 16.13 1.73 1.57
CA GLY A 11 14.70 1.46 1.45
C GLY A 11 14.33 -0.02 1.32
N PHE A 12 15.31 -0.95 1.36
CA PHE A 12 15.02 -2.38 1.41
C PHE A 12 14.43 -2.78 2.77
N GLU A 13 13.40 -3.61 2.77
CA GLU A 13 12.71 -4.08 3.98
C GLU A 13 12.53 -5.61 3.94
N THR A 14 12.76 -6.24 5.08
CA THR A 14 12.49 -7.67 5.30
C THR A 14 11.83 -7.88 6.66
N SER A 15 11.15 -9.01 6.83
CA SER A 15 10.45 -9.34 8.07
C SER A 15 10.94 -10.69 8.62
N VAL A 16 11.05 -10.76 9.95
CA VAL A 16 11.26 -11.99 10.70
C VAL A 16 10.21 -12.08 11.81
N TRP A 17 9.84 -13.31 12.18
CA TRP A 17 8.85 -13.55 13.20
C TRP A 17 9.47 -13.47 14.60
N SER A 18 8.81 -12.81 15.56
CA SER A 18 9.39 -12.61 16.89
C SER A 18 9.58 -13.91 17.66
N ASP A 19 8.80 -14.96 17.40
CA ASP A 19 8.96 -16.24 18.11
C ASP A 19 10.23 -16.96 17.65
N ASP A 20 10.65 -16.79 16.39
CA ASP A 20 11.93 -17.30 15.89
C ASP A 20 13.11 -16.47 16.40
N ALA A 21 12.87 -15.20 16.70
CA ALA A 21 13.87 -14.32 17.31
C ALA A 21 13.91 -14.46 18.85
N ASP A 22 12.87 -14.99 19.49
CA ASP A 22 12.79 -15.10 20.95
C ASP A 22 13.87 -16.07 21.45
N ARG A 23 14.80 -15.54 22.26
CA ARG A 23 15.94 -16.29 22.83
C ARG A 23 16.79 -17.00 21.78
N ASN A 24 16.73 -16.56 20.53
CA ASN A 24 17.56 -17.04 19.46
C ASN A 24 18.93 -16.35 19.53
N HIS A 25 19.96 -17.15 19.80
CA HIS A 25 21.34 -16.67 19.93
C HIS A 25 22.13 -16.80 18.63
N ASP A 26 21.53 -17.40 17.60
CA ASP A 26 22.15 -17.60 16.28
C ASP A 26 21.91 -16.39 15.36
N TRP A 27 21.00 -15.48 15.72
CA TRP A 27 20.69 -14.27 14.98
C TRP A 27 21.25 -13.05 15.71
N VAL A 28 21.94 -12.18 14.98
CA VAL A 28 22.60 -11.00 15.53
C VAL A 28 22.39 -9.78 14.64
N VAL A 29 22.22 -8.63 15.28
CA VAL A 29 22.42 -7.31 14.64
C VAL A 29 23.86 -6.91 14.94
N ALA A 30 24.74 -7.16 13.98
CA ALA A 30 26.16 -6.96 14.09
C ALA A 30 26.54 -5.51 13.77
N MET A 31 27.47 -4.97 14.56
CA MET A 31 28.20 -3.72 14.28
C MET A 31 29.61 -4.00 13.73
N LEU A 32 30.11 -5.22 13.93
CA LEU A 32 31.44 -5.68 13.54
C LEU A 32 31.32 -7.07 12.88
N VAL A 33 32.23 -7.38 11.98
CA VAL A 33 32.44 -8.74 11.44
C VAL A 33 33.91 -9.09 11.69
N ASP A 34 34.15 -10.17 12.43
CA ASP A 34 35.50 -10.60 12.83
C ASP A 34 36.35 -9.48 13.47
N ASP A 35 35.76 -8.76 14.44
CA ASP A 35 36.32 -7.58 15.12
C ASP A 35 36.66 -6.38 14.20
N ALA A 36 36.35 -6.47 12.91
CA ALA A 36 36.51 -5.39 11.95
C ALA A 36 35.19 -4.60 11.76
N PRO A 37 35.27 -3.29 11.46
CA PRO A 37 34.09 -2.52 11.10
C PRO A 37 33.43 -3.08 9.83
N LEU A 38 32.12 -2.89 9.74
CA LEU A 38 31.36 -3.20 8.52
C LEU A 38 31.87 -2.36 7.35
N ASP A 39 31.86 -2.93 6.15
CA ASP A 39 32.07 -2.18 4.92
C ASP A 39 30.91 -1.20 4.64
N GLU A 40 31.12 -0.25 3.73
CA GLU A 40 30.16 0.83 3.43
C GLU A 40 28.77 0.32 3.05
N LYS A 41 28.64 -0.86 2.44
CA LYS A 41 27.33 -1.42 2.05
C LYS A 41 26.55 -1.93 3.27
N ASN A 42 27.24 -2.40 4.29
CA ASN A 42 26.63 -3.02 5.46
C ASN A 42 26.57 -2.08 6.68
N PHE A 43 27.31 -0.96 6.66
CA PHE A 43 27.29 0.06 7.69
C PHE A 43 25.93 0.80 7.74
N PRO A 44 25.36 1.12 8.93
CA PRO A 44 25.97 1.04 10.27
C PRO A 44 25.77 -0.29 11.00
N LEU A 45 24.75 -1.06 10.63
CA LEU A 45 24.36 -2.30 11.29
C LEU A 45 23.96 -3.35 10.26
N LYS A 46 24.28 -4.61 10.52
CA LYS A 46 23.96 -5.74 9.65
C LYS A 46 23.25 -6.84 10.42
N PHE A 47 22.09 -7.25 9.96
CA PHE A 47 21.38 -8.41 10.47
C PHE A 47 21.86 -9.67 9.76
N VAL A 48 22.28 -10.66 10.54
CA VAL A 48 22.80 -11.94 10.07
C VAL A 48 22.45 -13.03 11.07
N GLY A 49 22.37 -14.27 10.60
CA GLY A 49 22.11 -15.39 11.48
C GLY A 49 21.96 -16.71 10.75
N ALA A 50 22.13 -17.81 11.47
CA ALA A 50 21.96 -19.15 10.92
C ALA A 50 20.48 -19.41 10.57
N GLY A 51 20.22 -20.04 9.43
CA GLY A 51 18.87 -20.36 8.97
C GLY A 51 18.11 -19.21 8.32
N LEU A 52 18.65 -17.98 8.31
CA LEU A 52 18.09 -16.87 7.55
C LEU A 52 18.29 -17.07 6.04
N GLU A 53 17.28 -16.69 5.26
CA GLU A 53 17.44 -16.58 3.82
C GLU A 53 18.43 -15.47 3.46
N LYS A 54 19.13 -15.59 2.34
CA LYS A 54 20.11 -14.57 1.89
C LYS A 54 19.50 -13.17 1.77
N LYS A 55 18.22 -13.08 1.41
CA LYS A 55 17.46 -11.83 1.30
C LYS A 55 17.09 -11.22 2.66
N GLN A 56 17.06 -12.03 3.73
CA GLN A 56 16.78 -11.58 5.09
C GLN A 56 18.03 -11.03 5.79
N MET A 57 19.23 -11.36 5.30
CA MET A 57 20.50 -10.86 5.85
C MET A 57 20.77 -9.43 5.37
N VAL A 58 20.16 -8.46 6.04
CA VAL A 58 20.15 -7.05 5.63
C VAL A 58 21.33 -6.28 6.20
N GLY A 59 22.06 -5.57 5.34
CA GLY A 59 23.06 -4.58 5.73
C GLY A 59 22.50 -3.16 5.70
N GLY A 60 23.16 -2.24 6.40
CA GLY A 60 22.80 -0.82 6.36
C GLY A 60 21.50 -0.48 7.08
N ILE A 61 21.18 -1.21 8.15
CA ILE A 61 19.92 -1.06 8.89
C ILE A 61 19.78 0.36 9.44
N ALA A 62 18.69 1.01 9.06
CA ALA A 62 18.29 2.33 9.55
C ALA A 62 17.24 2.24 10.66
N MET A 63 16.34 1.25 10.60
CA MET A 63 15.20 1.14 11.51
C MET A 63 14.78 -0.32 11.70
N ILE A 64 14.38 -0.66 12.93
CA ILE A 64 13.70 -1.92 13.25
C ILE A 64 12.32 -1.58 13.81
N LYS A 65 11.26 -2.11 13.20
CA LYS A 65 9.87 -1.86 13.60
C LYS A 65 9.28 -3.14 14.20
N LEU A 66 8.62 -3.02 15.36
CA LEU A 66 7.98 -4.13 16.03
C LEU A 66 6.46 -3.96 15.89
N PHE A 67 5.79 -4.95 15.30
CA PHE A 67 4.35 -4.94 15.09
C PHE A 67 3.62 -5.66 16.23
N VAL A 68 3.86 -5.21 17.45
CA VAL A 68 3.29 -5.83 18.65
C VAL A 68 1.77 -5.61 18.66
N PRO A 69 0.94 -6.66 18.60
CA PRO A 69 -0.50 -6.51 18.73
C PRO A 69 -0.84 -5.97 20.12
N ALA A 70 -1.81 -5.06 20.20
CA ALA A 70 -2.27 -4.52 21.47
C ALA A 70 -2.67 -5.68 22.42
N ALA A 71 -2.12 -5.67 23.63
CA ALA A 71 -2.27 -6.75 24.59
C ALA A 71 -3.74 -6.96 24.96
N GLY A 72 -4.38 -7.94 24.31
CA GLY A 72 -5.75 -8.32 24.64
C GLY A 72 -6.56 -8.84 23.47
N GLU A 73 -6.02 -9.72 22.62
CA GLU A 73 -6.87 -10.63 21.82
C GLU A 73 -6.09 -11.91 21.51
N THR A 74 -6.26 -12.89 22.39
CA THR A 74 -6.01 -14.30 22.11
C THR A 74 -6.95 -14.76 21.00
N SER A 75 -6.40 -15.14 19.86
CA SER A 75 -6.98 -16.18 19.01
C SER A 75 -5.85 -17.05 18.48
N GLN A 76 -5.81 -18.28 19.01
CA GLN A 76 -5.26 -19.41 18.27
C GLN A 76 -6.08 -19.55 16.98
N THR A 77 -5.41 -19.45 15.85
CA THR A 77 -5.87 -20.11 14.63
C THR A 77 -4.67 -20.80 14.03
N ASP A 78 -4.83 -22.11 13.84
CA ASP A 78 -4.00 -22.99 13.03
C ASP A 78 -3.36 -22.30 11.81
N LEU A 79 -2.16 -22.77 11.51
CA LEU A 79 -1.35 -22.51 10.31
C LEU A 79 -2.19 -22.64 9.03
N ILE A 80 -2.81 -21.55 8.62
CA ILE A 80 -3.11 -21.28 7.23
C ILE A 80 -2.20 -20.10 6.91
N GLU A 81 -1.14 -20.37 6.14
CA GLU A 81 -0.46 -19.39 5.31
C GLU A 81 -1.52 -18.37 4.87
N PRO A 82 -1.41 -17.05 5.14
CA PRO A 82 -2.34 -16.15 4.48
C PRO A 82 -2.21 -16.54 3.01
N PRO A 83 -3.32 -16.82 2.29
CA PRO A 83 -3.16 -16.86 0.87
C PRO A 83 -2.46 -15.53 0.59
N THR A 84 -1.29 -15.60 -0.03
CA THR A 84 -1.08 -14.66 -1.11
C THR A 84 -2.29 -14.97 -1.97
N ALA A 85 -3.42 -14.31 -1.69
CA ALA A 85 -4.49 -14.22 -2.62
C ALA A 85 -3.74 -13.51 -3.72
N THR A 86 -3.29 -14.30 -4.69
CA THR A 86 -3.37 -13.88 -6.06
C THR A 86 -4.83 -13.51 -6.20
N VAL A 87 -5.16 -12.28 -5.79
CA VAL A 87 -6.43 -11.67 -6.04
C VAL A 87 -6.45 -11.72 -7.54
N ASP A 88 -7.28 -12.61 -8.08
CA ASP A 88 -7.35 -12.77 -9.52
C ASP A 88 -8.01 -11.50 -10.05
N LEU A 89 -7.18 -10.51 -10.34
CA LEU A 89 -7.58 -9.22 -10.88
C LEU A 89 -7.83 -9.32 -12.38
N SER A 90 -7.77 -10.51 -12.98
CA SER A 90 -7.96 -10.69 -14.42
C SER A 90 -9.35 -10.22 -14.90
N ASP A 91 -10.36 -10.33 -14.04
CA ASP A 91 -11.70 -9.78 -14.25
C ASP A 91 -11.92 -8.37 -13.64
N ALA A 92 -10.93 -7.85 -12.90
CA ALA A 92 -11.04 -6.53 -12.28
C ALA A 92 -10.80 -5.41 -13.29
N GLN A 93 -11.75 -4.49 -13.39
CA GLN A 93 -11.64 -3.31 -14.27
C GLN A 93 -10.92 -2.15 -13.56
N PHE A 94 -10.91 -2.18 -12.23
CA PHE A 94 -10.19 -1.25 -11.38
C PHE A 94 -9.58 -2.02 -10.20
N SER A 95 -8.40 -1.63 -9.71
CA SER A 95 -7.76 -2.30 -8.57
C SER A 95 -7.07 -1.32 -7.64
N ILE A 96 -7.08 -1.62 -6.34
CA ILE A 96 -6.30 -0.90 -5.34
C ILE A 96 -5.28 -1.85 -4.75
N ILE A 97 -4.00 -1.49 -4.91
CA ILE A 97 -2.82 -2.29 -4.57
C ILE A 97 -1.84 -1.47 -3.72
N GLY A 98 -0.75 -2.10 -3.29
CA GLY A 98 0.34 -1.43 -2.55
C GLY A 98 0.19 -1.58 -1.03
N SER A 99 0.43 -0.50 -0.30
CA SER A 99 0.39 -0.38 1.16
C SER A 99 -1.05 -0.40 1.72
N VAL A 100 -1.77 -1.50 1.48
CA VAL A 100 -3.14 -1.74 1.96
C VAL A 100 -3.22 -3.05 2.74
N ASP A 101 -4.23 -3.19 3.59
CA ASP A 101 -4.52 -4.40 4.37
C ASP A 101 -5.05 -5.51 3.45
N ALA A 102 -5.92 -5.16 2.50
CA ALA A 102 -6.49 -6.08 1.52
C ALA A 102 -6.42 -5.50 0.09
N VAL A 103 -5.51 -6.03 -0.72
CA VAL A 103 -5.49 -5.76 -2.16
C VAL A 103 -6.83 -6.19 -2.75
N THR A 104 -7.52 -5.27 -3.43
CA THR A 104 -8.88 -5.51 -3.89
C THR A 104 -9.05 -5.08 -5.35
N GLY A 105 -9.62 -5.98 -6.14
CA GLY A 105 -10.10 -5.71 -7.49
C GLY A 105 -11.59 -5.43 -7.48
N PHE A 106 -11.99 -4.49 -8.32
CA PHE A 106 -13.36 -4.05 -8.45
C PHE A 106 -13.82 -4.17 -9.90
N THR A 107 -15.02 -4.70 -10.06
CA THR A 107 -15.76 -4.61 -11.31
C THR A 107 -16.68 -3.39 -11.27
N GLU A 108 -17.10 -2.86 -12.43
CA GLU A 108 -18.09 -1.79 -12.46
C GLU A 108 -19.39 -2.19 -11.75
N GLU A 109 -19.84 -3.44 -11.89
CA GLU A 109 -21.05 -3.94 -11.20
C GLU A 109 -20.90 -3.85 -9.68
N SER A 110 -19.75 -4.30 -9.15
CA SER A 110 -19.46 -4.21 -7.72
C SER A 110 -19.43 -2.76 -7.26
N LEU A 111 -18.77 -1.86 -7.99
CA LEU A 111 -18.70 -0.43 -7.65
C LEU A 111 -20.08 0.23 -7.70
N ARG A 112 -20.93 -0.12 -8.66
CA ARG A 112 -22.30 0.40 -8.76
C ARG A 112 -23.22 -0.13 -7.66
N ALA A 113 -22.90 -1.27 -7.07
CA ALA A 113 -23.61 -1.82 -5.92
C ALA A 113 -23.16 -1.21 -4.58
N MET A 114 -22.09 -0.39 -4.57
CA MET A 114 -21.66 0.39 -3.40
C MET A 114 -22.46 1.68 -3.27
N ASP A 115 -22.08 2.55 -2.33
CA ASP A 115 -22.67 3.87 -2.15
C ASP A 115 -22.25 4.82 -3.29
N VAL A 116 -22.97 4.72 -4.41
CA VAL A 116 -22.78 5.61 -5.56
C VAL A 116 -23.37 6.98 -5.23
N VAL A 117 -22.54 8.00 -5.35
CA VAL A 117 -22.92 9.40 -5.12
C VAL A 117 -22.74 10.22 -6.38
N THR A 118 -23.60 11.22 -6.55
CA THR A 118 -23.46 12.25 -7.57
C THR A 118 -23.02 13.54 -6.93
N ILE A 119 -21.94 14.14 -7.42
CA ILE A 119 -21.45 15.46 -7.00
C ILE A 119 -21.34 16.38 -8.20
N THR A 120 -21.45 17.68 -7.96
CA THR A 120 -21.10 18.71 -8.93
C THR A 120 -19.69 19.20 -8.62
N ALA A 121 -18.78 19.11 -9.59
CA ALA A 121 -17.38 19.53 -9.41
C ALA A 121 -16.86 20.34 -10.60
N GLU A 122 -15.94 21.26 -10.34
CA GLU A 122 -15.30 22.06 -11.38
C GLU A 122 -13.96 21.45 -11.82
N HIS A 123 -13.92 20.99 -13.07
CA HIS A 123 -12.69 20.51 -13.70
C HIS A 123 -11.83 21.70 -14.13
N PRO A 124 -10.52 21.78 -13.78
CA PRO A 124 -9.70 22.96 -14.03
C PRO A 124 -9.53 23.34 -15.51
N LYS A 125 -9.80 22.42 -16.44
CA LYS A 125 -9.72 22.66 -17.90
C LYS A 125 -11.06 22.60 -18.63
N SER A 126 -12.10 22.07 -18.00
CA SER A 126 -13.37 21.75 -18.69
C SER A 126 -14.59 22.40 -18.05
N GLY A 127 -14.40 23.14 -16.95
CA GLY A 127 -15.47 23.81 -16.24
C GLY A 127 -16.25 22.87 -15.32
N THR A 128 -17.36 23.38 -14.80
CA THR A 128 -18.25 22.66 -13.89
C THR A 128 -19.04 21.56 -14.61
N ALA A 129 -19.06 20.37 -14.03
CA ALA A 129 -19.84 19.23 -14.50
C ALA A 129 -20.30 18.36 -13.33
N ASP A 130 -21.33 17.55 -13.57
CA ASP A 130 -21.79 16.53 -12.62
C ASP A 130 -21.01 15.22 -12.83
N PHE A 131 -20.65 14.59 -11.73
CA PHE A 131 -19.88 13.36 -11.69
C PHE A 131 -20.57 12.37 -10.76
N GLU A 132 -20.82 11.18 -11.28
CA GLU A 132 -21.36 10.05 -10.52
C GLU A 132 -20.24 9.03 -10.29
N GLY A 133 -20.12 8.51 -9.07
CA GLY A 133 -19.04 7.59 -8.71
C GLY A 133 -19.11 7.11 -7.27
N VAL A 134 -18.10 6.33 -6.88
CA VAL A 134 -17.91 5.88 -5.50
C VAL A 134 -16.88 6.77 -4.83
N ARG A 135 -17.08 7.09 -3.55
CA ARG A 135 -16.12 7.92 -2.79
C ARG A 135 -14.81 7.18 -2.59
N LEU A 136 -13.69 7.86 -2.84
CA LEU A 136 -12.36 7.26 -2.60
C LEU A 136 -12.13 6.96 -1.12
N SER A 137 -12.72 7.73 -0.20
CA SER A 137 -12.64 7.47 1.24
C SER A 137 -13.18 6.09 1.60
N GLU A 138 -14.34 5.71 1.07
CA GLU A 138 -14.97 4.42 1.38
C GLU A 138 -14.19 3.26 0.78
N LEU A 139 -13.65 3.43 -0.44
CA LEU A 139 -12.77 2.44 -1.05
C LEU A 139 -11.50 2.24 -0.22
N PHE A 140 -10.93 3.33 0.32
CA PHE A 140 -9.74 3.29 1.16
C PHE A 140 -9.98 2.69 2.55
N GLU A 141 -11.17 2.93 3.12
CA GLU A 141 -11.62 2.28 4.35
C GLU A 141 -11.85 0.78 4.13
N LEU A 142 -12.42 0.39 2.97
CA LEU A 142 -12.66 -1.00 2.62
C LEU A 142 -11.37 -1.80 2.46
N VAL A 143 -10.36 -1.24 1.77
CA VAL A 143 -9.07 -1.93 1.55
C VAL A 143 -8.11 -1.78 2.73
N GLY A 144 -8.39 -0.88 3.66
CA GLY A 144 -7.55 -0.59 4.83
C GLY A 144 -6.19 -0.02 4.45
N ILE A 145 -6.09 1.29 4.18
CA ILE A 145 -4.77 1.90 3.92
C ILE A 145 -3.88 1.81 5.15
N LYS A 146 -2.68 1.24 4.96
CA LYS A 146 -1.68 1.14 6.02
C LYS A 146 -1.16 2.51 6.45
N SER A 147 -0.95 2.65 7.76
CA SER A 147 -0.34 3.86 8.32
C SER A 147 1.12 4.00 7.86
N GLY A 148 1.51 5.20 7.45
CA GLY A 148 2.83 5.50 6.90
C GLY A 148 2.83 5.74 5.39
N SER A 149 1.76 5.37 4.69
CA SER A 149 1.58 5.76 3.29
C SER A 149 1.36 7.25 3.15
N THR A 150 2.00 7.82 2.15
CA THR A 150 2.02 9.27 1.90
C THR A 150 1.59 9.62 0.49
N LYS A 151 1.64 8.65 -0.45
CA LYS A 151 1.38 8.89 -1.86
C LYS A 151 0.44 7.85 -2.44
N LEU A 152 -0.25 8.26 -3.49
CA LEU A 152 -1.09 7.44 -4.34
C LEU A 152 -0.57 7.56 -5.75
N LEU A 153 -0.22 6.45 -6.37
CA LEU A 153 0.10 6.38 -7.79
C LEU A 153 -1.14 5.87 -8.53
N ILE A 154 -1.75 6.74 -9.32
CA ILE A 154 -2.93 6.45 -10.11
C ILE A 154 -2.46 6.09 -11.51
N THR A 155 -2.84 4.94 -12.03
CA THR A 155 -2.45 4.47 -13.36
C THR A 155 -3.67 4.28 -14.24
N ALA A 156 -3.58 4.80 -15.47
CA ALA A 156 -4.60 4.67 -16.50
C ALA A 156 -4.24 3.61 -17.54
N ASP A 157 -5.25 3.17 -18.30
CA ASP A 157 -5.12 2.14 -19.32
C ASP A 157 -4.27 2.56 -20.52
N ASP A 158 -4.12 3.86 -20.74
CA ASP A 158 -3.24 4.44 -21.77
C ASP A 158 -1.76 4.48 -21.34
N GLY A 159 -1.44 4.00 -20.13
CA GLY A 159 -0.11 4.03 -19.55
C GLY A 159 0.25 5.36 -18.87
N PHE A 160 -0.68 6.32 -18.80
CA PHE A 160 -0.48 7.53 -18.03
C PHE A 160 -0.52 7.20 -16.54
N SER A 161 0.35 7.85 -15.75
CA SER A 161 0.30 7.77 -14.30
C SER A 161 0.45 9.14 -13.65
N ALA A 162 -0.25 9.33 -12.55
CA ALA A 162 -0.20 10.54 -11.74
C ALA A 162 0.02 10.18 -10.28
N GLU A 163 0.99 10.84 -9.65
CA GLU A 163 1.20 10.76 -8.21
C GLU A 163 0.44 11.88 -7.51
N VAL A 164 -0.29 11.51 -6.46
CA VAL A 164 -1.07 12.43 -5.63
C VAL A 164 -0.75 12.16 -4.16
N SER A 165 -0.72 13.19 -3.32
CA SER A 165 -0.51 12.99 -1.89
C SER A 165 -1.73 12.34 -1.26
N LEU A 166 -1.53 11.26 -0.51
CA LEU A 166 -2.61 10.58 0.20
C LEU A 166 -3.31 11.53 1.19
N ALA A 167 -2.55 12.45 1.81
CA ALA A 167 -3.11 13.46 2.70
C ALA A 167 -4.12 14.36 1.99
N GLU A 168 -3.82 14.82 0.76
CA GLU A 168 -4.71 15.67 -0.02
C GLU A 168 -5.99 14.91 -0.42
N VAL A 169 -5.85 13.65 -0.87
CA VAL A 169 -7.01 12.82 -1.23
C VAL A 169 -7.87 12.49 -0.01
N LYS A 170 -7.26 12.25 1.17
CA LYS A 170 -8.01 12.04 2.42
C LYS A 170 -8.73 13.31 2.89
N THR A 171 -8.17 14.49 2.66
CA THR A 171 -8.87 15.76 2.95
C THR A 171 -9.96 16.10 1.93
N CYS A 172 -9.93 15.49 0.76
CA CYS A 172 -10.88 15.70 -0.31
C CYS A 172 -12.11 14.80 -0.12
N THR A 173 -13.10 15.30 0.61
CA THR A 173 -14.35 14.57 0.89
C THR A 173 -15.16 14.26 -0.36
N ASP A 174 -14.98 15.06 -1.41
CA ASP A 174 -15.66 14.94 -2.71
C ASP A 174 -14.77 14.29 -3.78
N CYS A 175 -13.70 13.61 -3.37
CA CYS A 175 -12.89 12.85 -4.30
C CYS A 175 -13.55 11.50 -4.62
N LEU A 176 -13.73 11.22 -5.92
CA LEU A 176 -14.47 10.06 -6.40
C LEU A 176 -13.67 9.25 -7.43
N LEU A 177 -13.91 7.95 -7.42
CA LEU A 177 -13.79 7.10 -8.60
C LEU A 177 -15.06 7.27 -9.43
N GLY A 178 -15.02 8.17 -10.40
CA GLY A 178 -16.15 8.50 -11.27
C GLY A 178 -16.37 7.47 -12.37
N PHE A 179 -17.64 7.11 -12.58
CA PHE A 179 -18.07 6.37 -13.75
C PHE A 179 -18.01 7.25 -15.00
N THR A 180 -17.80 6.61 -16.14
CA THR A 180 -17.91 7.28 -17.45
C THR A 180 -19.08 6.72 -18.23
N GLU A 181 -19.41 7.34 -19.37
CA GLU A 181 -20.41 6.81 -20.30
C GLU A 181 -19.97 5.49 -20.96
N THR A 182 -18.67 5.16 -20.86
CA THR A 182 -18.12 3.91 -21.38
C THR A 182 -18.01 2.89 -20.25
N PRO A 183 -18.72 1.75 -20.34
CA PRO A 183 -18.61 0.69 -19.35
C PRO A 183 -17.16 0.21 -19.21
N GLY A 184 -16.72 0.00 -17.98
CA GLY A 184 -15.37 -0.44 -17.62
C GLY A 184 -14.30 0.64 -17.68
N LYS A 185 -14.68 1.89 -17.95
CA LYS A 185 -13.78 3.04 -17.92
C LYS A 185 -14.15 3.94 -16.76
N PHE A 186 -13.18 4.15 -15.88
CA PHE A 186 -13.32 5.04 -14.72
C PHE A 186 -12.46 6.29 -14.88
N LYS A 187 -12.80 7.34 -14.15
CA LYS A 187 -12.02 8.59 -14.09
C LYS A 187 -11.86 9.02 -12.64
N MET A 188 -10.75 9.67 -12.33
CA MET A 188 -10.58 10.38 -11.07
C MET A 188 -11.30 11.72 -11.13
N VAL A 189 -12.10 11.97 -10.10
CA VAL A 189 -12.75 13.26 -9.87
C VAL A 189 -12.15 13.78 -8.58
N MET A 190 -11.35 14.84 -8.68
CA MET A 190 -10.58 15.36 -7.54
C MET A 190 -10.77 16.88 -7.42
N PRO A 191 -11.93 17.34 -6.91
CA PRO A 191 -12.23 18.77 -6.79
C PRO A 191 -11.16 19.50 -5.99
N GLY A 192 -10.69 20.65 -6.50
CA GLY A 192 -9.65 21.45 -5.86
C GLY A 192 -8.20 20.95 -6.08
N LEU A 193 -8.01 19.77 -6.67
CA LEU A 193 -6.69 19.26 -7.04
C LEU A 193 -6.32 19.62 -8.50
N PRO A 194 -5.01 19.65 -8.84
CA PRO A 194 -4.57 20.07 -10.16
C PRO A 194 -5.03 19.09 -11.26
N SER A 195 -5.22 19.59 -12.48
CA SER A 195 -5.84 18.82 -13.58
C SER A 195 -5.14 17.51 -13.98
N ASN A 196 -3.89 17.31 -13.57
CA ASN A 196 -3.15 16.07 -13.81
C ASN A 196 -3.60 14.93 -12.89
N THR A 197 -4.24 15.23 -11.75
CA THR A 197 -4.79 14.20 -10.84
C THR A 197 -6.16 13.69 -11.30
N TRP A 198 -6.81 14.41 -12.23
CA TRP A 198 -8.06 14.04 -12.87
C TRP A 198 -7.82 13.04 -14.03
N VAL A 199 -7.20 11.92 -13.66
CA VAL A 199 -6.82 10.86 -14.57
C VAL A 199 -8.08 10.24 -15.21
N LYS A 200 -8.07 10.06 -16.53
CA LYS A 200 -9.13 9.38 -17.28
C LYS A 200 -8.68 7.97 -17.61
N GLY A 201 -9.61 7.01 -17.64
CA GLY A 201 -9.28 5.61 -17.96
C GLY A 201 -8.52 4.92 -16.84
N VAL A 202 -8.83 5.24 -15.58
CA VAL A 202 -8.10 4.71 -14.42
C VAL A 202 -8.35 3.22 -14.27
N VAL A 203 -7.28 2.44 -14.16
CA VAL A 203 -7.32 0.98 -13.99
C VAL A 203 -6.71 0.52 -12.67
N SER A 204 -5.83 1.32 -12.06
CA SER A 204 -5.30 0.98 -10.74
C SER A 204 -4.90 2.20 -9.91
N ILE A 205 -4.96 2.02 -8.59
CA ILE A 205 -4.35 2.90 -7.60
C ILE A 205 -3.37 2.08 -6.78
N GLU A 206 -2.12 2.51 -6.76
CA GLU A 206 -1.10 1.96 -5.88
C GLU A 206 -0.86 2.91 -4.71
N VAL A 207 -1.10 2.42 -3.50
CA VAL A 207 -0.82 3.14 -2.26
C VAL A 207 0.66 2.95 -1.92
N LYS A 208 1.38 4.06 -1.74
CA LYS A 208 2.78 4.10 -1.35
C LYS A 208 2.92 4.69 0.05
#